data_AF-A0A091S8Q8-F1
#
_entry.id   AF-A0A091S8Q8-F1
#
_cell.length_a   1.000
_cell.length_b   1.000
_cell.length_c   1.000
_cell.angle_alpha   90.00
_cell.angle_beta   90.00
_cell.angle_gamma   90.00
#
_symmetry.space_group_name_H-M   'P 1'
#
loop_
_entity.id
_entity.type
_entity.pdbx_description
1 polymer ?
#
loop_
_entity_poly.entity_id
_entity_poly.type
_entity_poly.pdbx_seq_one_letter_code
_entity_poly.pdbx_strand_id
1 'polypeptide(L)'
;IRESLQVVRSRDPHIHRMPFLDAGHKLGGKKEGGGGSDYHALGAMEVICSSMAKTLQTALHPPDWLQGNYMVVRYEDLVVEPIKTLRQVYSFVNLAVSPEMENAWRTALSYQQIKQVEEYCHQPMVLLGYERAGSPEEVKDLSRTLLRKPRL
;
A
#
# COMPACT_ATOMS: atom_id res chain seq x y z
N ILE A 1 -3.09 1.22 -24.29
CA ILE A 1 -2.16 1.87 -25.25
C ILE A 1 -0.91 2.26 -24.46
N ARG A 2 0.27 1.73 -24.80
CA ARG A 2 1.54 2.15 -24.19
C ARG A 2 2.04 3.39 -24.93
N GLU A 3 2.08 4.54 -24.26
CA GLU A 3 2.67 5.77 -24.83
C GLU A 3 4.20 5.71 -24.75
N SER A 4 4.90 6.33 -25.71
CA SER A 4 6.36 6.44 -25.70
C SER A 4 6.84 7.41 -24.62
N LEU A 5 7.96 7.11 -23.96
CA LEU A 5 8.57 7.97 -22.93
C LEU A 5 8.83 9.40 -23.41
N GLN A 6 9.18 9.56 -24.70
CA GLN A 6 9.37 10.88 -25.30
C GLN A 6 8.07 11.69 -25.39
N VAL A 7 6.93 11.01 -25.63
CA VAL A 7 5.60 11.64 -25.66
C VAL A 7 5.17 12.05 -24.26
N VAL A 8 5.43 11.20 -23.26
CA VAL A 8 5.16 11.51 -21.84
C VAL A 8 5.93 12.75 -21.40
N ARG A 9 7.22 12.85 -21.77
CA ARG A 9 8.10 13.99 -21.45
C ARG A 9 7.70 15.30 -22.12
N SER A 10 7.08 15.25 -23.30
CA SER A 10 6.63 16.46 -24.02
C SER A 10 5.44 17.15 -23.34
N ARG A 11 4.60 16.38 -22.64
CA ARG A 11 3.38 16.89 -21.99
C ARG A 11 3.63 17.71 -20.72
N ASP A 12 4.82 17.64 -20.13
CA ASP A 12 5.15 18.39 -18.91
C ASP A 12 6.59 18.94 -18.96
N PRO A 13 6.79 20.16 -19.50
CA PRO A 13 8.12 20.76 -19.62
C PRO A 13 8.70 21.22 -18.27
N HIS A 14 7.91 21.26 -17.19
CA HIS A 14 8.31 21.76 -15.88
C HIS A 14 8.69 20.66 -14.89
N ILE A 15 8.55 19.39 -15.28
CA ILE A 15 8.95 18.29 -14.42
C ILE A 15 10.46 18.38 -14.15
N HIS A 16 10.83 18.39 -12.87
CA HIS A 16 12.22 18.46 -12.44
C HIS A 16 12.91 17.19 -12.91
N ARG A 17 13.62 17.28 -14.04
CA ARG A 17 14.46 16.20 -14.52
C ARG A 17 15.52 16.00 -13.46
N MET A 18 15.56 14.83 -12.83
CA MET A 18 16.72 14.47 -12.05
C MET A 18 17.92 14.63 -12.99
N PRO A 19 18.91 15.48 -12.63
CA PRO A 19 20.16 15.49 -13.34
C PRO A 19 20.64 14.05 -13.36
N PHE A 20 20.96 13.53 -14.54
CA PHE A 20 21.74 12.31 -14.63
C PHE A 20 22.90 12.48 -13.64
N LEU A 21 23.10 11.53 -12.73
CA LEU A 21 24.30 11.49 -11.91
C LEU A 21 25.48 11.26 -12.85
N ASP A 22 25.95 12.33 -13.48
CA ASP A 22 27.14 12.30 -14.30
C ASP A 22 28.36 12.23 -13.38
N ALA A 23 29.02 11.08 -13.47
CA ALA A 23 30.48 10.96 -13.46
C ALA A 23 31.24 11.45 -12.22
N GLY A 24 31.16 10.65 -11.14
CA GLY A 24 32.12 10.70 -10.02
C GLY A 24 33.03 9.46 -9.87
N HIS A 25 32.79 8.34 -10.57
CA HIS A 25 33.65 7.16 -10.44
C HIS A 25 34.72 7.10 -11.53
N LYS A 26 35.77 7.92 -11.38
CA LYS A 26 37.10 7.54 -11.87
C LYS A 26 37.71 6.55 -10.88
N LEU A 27 37.48 5.25 -11.09
CA LEU A 27 38.45 4.24 -10.70
C LEU A 27 38.56 3.27 -11.87
N GLY A 28 39.75 3.22 -12.45
CA GLY A 28 40.02 2.44 -13.64
C GLY A 28 39.74 0.95 -13.44
N GLY A 29 39.44 0.29 -14.56
CA GLY A 29 39.51 -1.16 -14.67
C GLY A 29 38.17 -1.84 -14.93
N LYS A 30 38.12 -2.49 -16.09
CA LYS A 30 37.19 -3.55 -16.52
C LYS A 30 35.78 -3.14 -16.98
N LYS A 31 35.56 -3.40 -18.28
CA LYS A 31 34.25 -3.53 -18.93
C LYS A 31 33.42 -4.60 -18.20
N GLU A 32 32.36 -4.19 -17.53
CA GLU A 32 31.22 -5.05 -17.24
C GLU A 32 29.96 -4.40 -17.80
N GLY A 33 29.28 -5.12 -18.70
CA GLY A 33 28.08 -4.68 -19.41
C GLY A 33 26.83 -4.67 -18.54
N GLY A 34 26.83 -3.84 -17.49
CA GLY A 34 25.71 -3.71 -16.54
C GLY A 34 24.90 -2.42 -16.65
N GLY A 35 25.39 -1.38 -17.33
CA GLY A 35 24.81 -0.04 -17.24
C GLY A 35 23.46 0.16 -17.94
N GLY A 36 23.09 -0.63 -18.95
CA GLY A 36 21.88 -0.40 -19.74
C GLY A 36 20.55 -0.66 -19.00
N SER A 37 20.55 -1.60 -18.07
CA SER A 37 19.37 -2.02 -17.28
C SER A 37 18.84 -0.87 -16.38
N ASP A 38 19.76 -0.18 -15.72
CA ASP A 38 19.42 0.79 -14.69
C ASP A 38 18.81 2.08 -15.30
N TYR A 39 19.26 2.46 -16.50
CA TYR A 39 18.66 3.60 -17.23
C TYR A 39 17.23 3.32 -17.69
N HIS A 40 16.91 2.08 -18.06
CA HIS A 40 15.53 1.69 -18.37
C HIS A 40 14.64 1.72 -17.12
N ALA A 41 15.17 1.30 -15.96
CA ALA A 41 14.45 1.36 -14.69
C ALA A 41 14.18 2.81 -14.25
N LEU A 42 15.16 3.70 -14.36
CA LEU A 42 14.99 5.13 -14.04
C LEU A 42 13.99 5.83 -14.98
N GLY A 43 14.06 5.54 -16.29
CA GLY A 43 13.09 6.06 -17.25
C GLY A 43 11.67 5.52 -17.01
N ALA A 44 11.52 4.27 -16.58
CA ALA A 44 10.24 3.72 -16.17
C ALA A 44 9.72 4.42 -14.89
N MET A 45 10.62 4.67 -13.93
CA MET A 45 10.27 5.37 -12.68
C MET A 45 9.76 6.79 -12.93
N GLU A 46 10.36 7.53 -13.86
CA GLU A 46 9.87 8.86 -14.25
C GLU A 46 8.41 8.82 -14.71
N VAL A 47 8.04 7.84 -15.54
CA VAL A 47 6.65 7.67 -16.02
C VAL A 47 5.72 7.25 -14.89
N ILE A 48 6.15 6.31 -14.04
CA ILE A 48 5.37 5.82 -12.90
C ILE A 48 5.09 6.97 -11.93
N CYS A 49 6.11 7.69 -11.49
CA CYS A 49 5.98 8.79 -10.56
C CYS A 49 5.12 9.94 -11.14
N SER A 50 5.32 10.30 -12.41
CA SER A 50 4.51 11.33 -13.06
C SER A 50 3.02 10.95 -13.14
N SER A 51 2.75 9.68 -13.47
CA SER A 51 1.39 9.14 -13.51
C SER A 51 0.75 9.11 -12.12
N MET A 52 1.51 8.66 -11.11
CA MET A 52 1.06 8.64 -9.71
C MET A 52 0.76 10.05 -9.20
N ALA A 53 1.63 11.03 -9.48
CA ALA A 53 1.42 12.42 -9.08
C ALA A 53 0.13 13.00 -9.67
N LYS A 54 -0.15 12.76 -10.96
CA LYS A 54 -1.40 13.20 -11.61
C LYS A 54 -2.63 12.53 -11.01
N THR A 55 -2.53 11.23 -10.73
CA THR A 55 -3.61 10.46 -10.06
C THR A 55 -3.89 11.03 -8.67
N LEU A 56 -2.84 11.30 -7.89
CA LEU A 56 -2.96 11.88 -6.56
C LEU A 56 -3.51 13.32 -6.58
N GLN A 57 -3.08 14.14 -7.54
CA GLN A 57 -3.63 15.50 -7.70
C GLN A 57 -5.14 15.46 -7.99
N THR A 58 -5.59 14.53 -8.83
CA THR A 58 -7.02 14.32 -9.12
C THR A 58 -7.76 13.82 -7.87
N ALA A 59 -7.14 12.95 -7.09
CA ALA A 59 -7.71 12.44 -5.85
C ALA A 59 -7.83 13.53 -4.75
N LEU A 60 -6.87 14.46 -4.69
CA LEU A 60 -6.87 15.58 -3.74
C LEU A 60 -7.81 16.72 -4.14
N HIS A 61 -7.95 16.96 -5.44
CA HIS A 61 -8.80 18.00 -6.01
C HIS A 61 -9.79 17.36 -7.00
N PRO A 62 -10.78 16.59 -6.50
CA PRO A 62 -11.69 15.85 -7.35
C PRO A 62 -12.58 16.81 -8.16
N PRO A 63 -12.75 16.59 -9.47
CA PRO A 63 -13.77 17.30 -10.24
C PRO A 63 -15.17 16.88 -9.78
N ASP A 64 -16.17 17.72 -10.06
CA ASP A 64 -17.55 17.57 -9.56
C ASP A 64 -18.16 16.18 -9.80
N TRP A 65 -17.88 15.57 -10.95
CA TRP A 65 -18.40 14.24 -11.29
C TRP A 65 -17.76 13.10 -10.48
N LEU A 66 -16.57 13.33 -9.92
CA LEU A 66 -15.83 12.35 -9.12
C LEU A 66 -16.16 12.47 -7.63
N GLN A 67 -16.42 13.70 -7.18
CA GLN A 67 -16.69 14.01 -5.78
C GLN A 67 -17.91 13.24 -5.27
N GLY A 68 -17.76 12.52 -4.17
CA GLY A 68 -18.83 11.71 -3.57
C GLY A 68 -19.13 10.40 -4.31
N ASN A 69 -18.63 10.21 -5.54
CA ASN A 69 -18.78 8.97 -6.31
C ASN A 69 -17.57 8.03 -6.18
N TYR A 70 -16.41 8.57 -5.80
CA TYR A 70 -15.19 7.81 -5.56
C TYR A 70 -14.56 8.19 -4.21
N MET A 71 -13.99 7.19 -3.53
CA MET A 71 -13.29 7.34 -2.27
C MET A 71 -11.84 6.92 -2.40
N VAL A 72 -10.93 7.73 -1.83
CA VAL A 72 -9.49 7.43 -1.77
C VAL A 72 -9.21 6.58 -0.54
N VAL A 73 -8.57 5.43 -0.73
CA VAL A 73 -8.11 4.57 0.36
C VAL A 73 -6.63 4.29 0.18
N ARG A 74 -5.83 4.68 1.17
CA ARG A 74 -4.41 4.32 1.21
C ARG A 74 -4.25 2.99 1.92
N TYR A 75 -3.37 2.14 1.39
CA TYR A 75 -3.12 0.82 1.97
C TYR A 75 -2.62 0.93 3.41
N GLU A 76 -1.75 1.90 3.68
CA GLU A 76 -1.16 2.16 4.98
C GLU A 76 -2.24 2.47 6.02
N ASP A 77 -3.21 3.32 5.69
CA ASP A 77 -4.34 3.64 6.59
C ASP A 77 -5.22 2.41 6.83
N LEU A 78 -5.43 1.59 5.80
CA LEU A 78 -6.19 0.35 5.90
C LEU A 78 -5.49 -0.68 6.80
N VAL A 79 -4.17 -0.84 6.71
CA VAL A 79 -3.46 -1.82 7.53
C VAL A 79 -3.15 -1.33 8.95
N VAL A 80 -3.05 0.00 9.15
CA VAL A 80 -2.82 0.58 10.47
C VAL A 80 -4.11 0.69 11.28
N GLU A 81 -5.23 1.12 10.69
CA GLU A 81 -6.53 1.23 11.37
C GLU A 81 -7.65 0.49 10.59
N PRO A 82 -7.60 -0.85 10.46
CA PRO A 82 -8.49 -1.60 9.58
C PRO A 82 -9.97 -1.42 9.89
N ILE A 83 -10.36 -1.45 11.17
CA ILE A 83 -11.77 -1.33 11.56
C ILE A 83 -12.33 0.07 11.25
N LYS A 84 -11.54 1.11 11.47
CA LYS A 84 -11.93 2.49 11.18
C LYS A 84 -12.06 2.71 9.68
N THR A 85 -11.05 2.30 8.91
CA THR A 85 -11.03 2.44 7.45
C THR A 85 -12.15 1.61 6.80
N LEU A 86 -12.41 0.40 7.29
CA LEU A 86 -13.52 -0.45 6.83
C LEU A 86 -14.89 0.22 7.03
N ARG A 87 -15.15 0.76 8.23
CA ARG A 87 -16.41 1.47 8.51
C ARG A 87 -16.60 2.68 7.61
N GLN A 88 -15.53 3.41 7.30
CA GLN A 88 -15.58 4.55 6.37
C GLN A 88 -15.93 4.10 4.95
N VAL A 89 -15.29 3.03 4.45
CA VAL A 89 -15.57 2.48 3.11
C VAL A 89 -17.02 2.00 3.00
N TYR A 90 -17.51 1.27 4.01
CA TYR A 90 -18.89 0.76 4.01
C TYR A 90 -19.92 1.88 4.12
N SER A 91 -19.67 2.88 4.98
CA SER A 91 -20.51 4.07 5.08
C SER A 91 -20.59 4.83 3.76
N PHE A 92 -19.49 4.95 3.03
CA PHE A 92 -19.43 5.59 1.72
C PHE A 92 -20.36 4.93 0.70
N VAL A 93 -20.47 3.60 0.70
CA VAL A 93 -21.42 2.85 -0.16
C VAL A 93 -22.79 2.63 0.48
N ASN A 94 -23.09 3.34 1.58
CA ASN A 94 -24.33 3.27 2.33
C ASN A 94 -24.69 1.84 2.81
N LEU A 95 -23.68 1.08 3.25
CA LEU A 95 -23.83 -0.24 3.83
C LEU A 95 -23.56 -0.19 5.34
N ALA A 96 -24.36 -0.93 6.11
CA ALA A 96 -24.13 -1.12 7.54
C ALA A 96 -23.06 -2.19 7.78
N VAL A 97 -22.19 -1.95 8.76
CA VAL A 97 -21.18 -2.92 9.21
C VAL A 97 -21.66 -3.58 10.49
N SER A 98 -21.66 -4.92 10.54
CA SER A 98 -21.94 -5.67 11.77
C SER A 98 -20.63 -6.05 12.49
N PRO A 99 -20.66 -6.26 13.83
CA PRO A 99 -19.50 -6.75 14.58
C PRO A 99 -18.94 -8.07 14.04
N GLU A 100 -19.80 -8.95 13.51
CA GLU A 100 -19.40 -10.22 12.91
C GLU A 100 -18.60 -9.99 11.62
N MET A 101 -18.97 -9.01 10.80
CA MET A 101 -18.23 -8.66 9.57
C MET A 101 -16.84 -8.11 9.88
N GLU A 102 -16.72 -7.24 10.89
CA GLU A 102 -15.43 -6.68 11.34
C GLU A 102 -14.45 -7.76 11.82
N ASN A 103 -15.01 -8.83 12.36
CA ASN A 103 -14.26 -9.93 12.93
C ASN A 103 -14.30 -11.18 12.04
N ALA A 104 -14.74 -11.08 10.78
CA ALA A 104 -14.87 -12.22 9.88
C ALA A 104 -13.54 -12.98 9.70
N TRP A 105 -12.41 -12.28 9.77
CA TRP A 105 -11.08 -12.89 9.73
C TRP A 105 -10.84 -13.86 10.91
N ARG A 106 -11.45 -13.62 12.07
CA ARG A 106 -11.38 -14.49 13.26
C ARG A 106 -12.16 -15.79 13.06
N THR A 107 -13.15 -15.79 12.17
CA THR A 107 -14.01 -16.94 11.89
C THR A 107 -13.74 -17.59 10.53
N ALA A 108 -12.92 -16.97 9.67
CA ALA A 108 -12.61 -17.47 8.33
C ALA A 108 -11.66 -18.68 8.33
N LEU A 109 -10.83 -18.82 9.36
CA LEU A 109 -9.84 -19.88 9.50
C LEU A 109 -10.11 -20.72 10.75
N SER A 110 -9.71 -21.99 10.71
CA SER A 110 -9.69 -22.83 11.92
C SER A 110 -8.61 -22.35 12.90
N TYR A 111 -8.81 -22.61 14.20
CA TYR A 111 -7.82 -22.25 15.22
C TYR A 111 -6.41 -22.81 14.93
N GLN A 112 -6.33 -24.02 14.36
CA GLN A 112 -5.05 -24.61 13.97
C GLN A 112 -4.34 -23.83 12.86
N GLN A 113 -5.09 -23.37 11.85
CA GLN A 113 -4.55 -22.52 10.79
C GLN A 113 -4.13 -21.14 11.32
N ILE A 114 -4.92 -20.55 12.22
CA ILE A 114 -4.57 -19.27 12.87
C ILE A 114 -3.26 -19.43 13.64
N LYS A 115 -3.11 -20.48 14.44
CA LYS A 115 -1.86 -20.76 15.17
C LYS A 115 -0.66 -20.95 14.25
N GLN A 116 -0.83 -21.59 13.09
CA GLN A 116 0.25 -21.70 12.11
C GLN A 116 0.66 -20.33 11.55
N VAL A 117 -0.29 -19.47 11.22
CA VAL A 117 -0.01 -18.10 10.75
C VAL A 117 0.68 -17.29 11.86
N GLU A 118 0.18 -17.36 13.10
CA GLU A 118 0.81 -16.69 14.24
C GLU A 118 2.26 -17.13 14.47
N GLU A 119 2.57 -18.40 14.22
CA GLU A 119 3.93 -18.93 14.34
C GLU A 119 4.82 -18.46 13.20
N TYR A 120 4.39 -18.64 11.94
CA TYR A 120 5.16 -18.25 10.76
C TYR A 120 5.35 -16.74 10.64
N CYS A 121 4.34 -15.96 10.98
CA CYS A 121 4.32 -14.51 10.85
C CYS A 121 4.49 -13.79 12.19
N HIS A 122 4.99 -14.47 13.23
CA HIS A 122 5.10 -13.94 14.59
C HIS A 122 5.71 -12.52 14.63
N GLN A 123 6.86 -12.34 13.98
CA GLN A 123 7.58 -11.07 14.05
C GLN A 123 6.87 -9.91 13.33
N PRO A 124 6.42 -10.05 12.07
CA PRO A 124 5.56 -9.03 11.43
C PRO A 124 4.27 -8.74 12.22
N MET A 125 3.59 -9.77 12.72
CA MET A 125 2.35 -9.61 13.49
C MET A 125 2.57 -8.76 14.75
N VAL A 126 3.65 -9.02 15.50
CA VAL A 126 4.01 -8.25 16.69
C VAL A 126 4.30 -6.78 16.36
N LEU A 127 5.01 -6.49 15.26
CA LEU A 127 5.32 -5.12 14.81
C LEU A 127 4.05 -4.37 14.41
N LEU A 128 3.15 -5.04 13.69
CA LEU A 128 1.86 -4.52 13.26
C LEU A 128 0.82 -4.46 14.40
N GLY A 129 1.17 -4.90 15.61
CA GLY A 129 0.31 -4.78 16.79
C GLY A 129 -0.74 -5.89 16.94
N TYR A 130 -0.62 -7.01 16.23
CA TYR A 130 -1.47 -8.18 16.46
C TYR A 130 -1.04 -8.92 17.74
N GLU A 131 -2.02 -9.30 18.56
CA GLU A 131 -1.86 -10.14 19.74
C GLU A 131 -2.23 -11.59 19.40
N ARG A 132 -1.46 -12.54 19.95
CA ARG A 132 -1.73 -13.98 19.74
C ARG A 132 -2.91 -14.43 20.59
N ALA A 133 -3.78 -15.25 20.02
CA ALA A 133 -4.85 -15.89 20.75
C ALA A 133 -4.34 -17.17 21.45
N GLY A 134 -4.68 -17.33 22.73
CA GLY A 134 -4.32 -18.50 23.54
C GLY A 134 -5.30 -19.67 23.38
N SER A 135 -6.52 -19.44 22.91
CA SER A 135 -7.52 -20.49 22.74
C SER A 135 -8.51 -20.22 21.58
N PRO A 136 -9.21 -21.25 21.08
CA PRO A 136 -10.28 -21.08 20.09
C PRO A 136 -11.42 -20.17 20.55
N GLU A 137 -11.71 -20.16 21.85
CA GLU A 137 -12.74 -19.33 22.46
C GLU A 137 -12.29 -17.86 22.44
N GLU A 138 -11.02 -17.60 22.76
CA GLU A 138 -10.45 -16.26 22.69
C GLU A 138 -10.44 -15.70 21.26
N VAL A 139 -10.20 -16.53 20.24
CA VAL A 139 -10.36 -16.11 18.85
C VAL A 139 -11.80 -15.69 18.55
N LYS A 140 -12.80 -16.34 19.13
CA LYS A 140 -14.22 -16.06 18.85
C LYS A 140 -14.82 -14.96 19.73
N ASP A 141 -14.14 -14.58 20.81
CA ASP A 141 -14.59 -13.53 21.71
C ASP A 141 -14.45 -12.15 21.06
N LEU A 142 -15.53 -11.68 20.44
CA LEU A 142 -15.59 -10.39 19.75
C LEU A 142 -15.54 -9.19 20.72
N SER A 143 -15.74 -9.41 22.03
CA SER A 143 -15.63 -8.35 23.03
C SER A 143 -14.16 -7.99 23.34
N ARG A 144 -13.23 -8.89 22.99
CA ARG A 144 -11.80 -8.72 23.19
C ARG A 144 -11.09 -8.30 21.90
N THR A 145 -10.28 -7.23 21.98
CA THR A 145 -9.40 -6.84 20.87
C THR A 145 -8.15 -7.71 20.82
N LEU A 146 -7.82 -8.22 19.64
CA LEU A 146 -6.53 -8.86 19.32
C LEU A 146 -5.59 -7.91 18.57
N LEU A 147 -5.89 -6.62 18.62
CA LEU A 147 -5.11 -5.55 18.02
C LEU A 147 -4.76 -4.52 19.10
N ARG A 148 -3.49 -4.17 19.17
CA ARG A 148 -2.95 -3.04 19.92
C ARG A 148 -2.37 -2.01 18.96
N LYS A 149 -2.06 -0.82 19.48
CA LYS A 149 -1.36 0.21 18.71
C LYS A 149 -0.02 -0.35 18.17
N PRO A 150 0.25 -0.27 16.85
CA PRO A 150 1.50 -0.74 16.26
C PRO A 150 2.71 -0.02 16.87
N ARG A 151 3.85 -0.73 16.94
CA ARG A 151 5.13 -0.17 17.40
C ARG A 151 5.98 0.23 16.18
N LEU A 152 5.44 1.12 15.37
CA LEU A 152 6.09 1.69 14.18
C LEU A 152 6.79 3.01 14.53
#